data_AF-A0A9D6ZJH5-F1
#
_entry.id   AF-A0A9D6ZJH5-F1
#
_cell.length_a   1.000
_cell.length_b   1.000
_cell.length_c   1.000
_cell.angle_alpha   90.00
_cell.angle_beta   90.00
_cell.angle_gamma   90.00
#
_symmetry.space_group_name_H-M   'P 1'
#
loop_
_entity.id
_entity.type
_entity.pdbx_description
1 polymer ?
#
loop_
_entity_poly.entity_id
_entity_poly.type
_entity_poly.pdbx_seq_one_letter_code
_entity_poly.pdbx_strand_id
1 'polypeptide(L)'
;MVRRPRFGVELTALGAATGLGLLPALALCAAGCGARGTGAVVRGDAACPPPTTCDAPPPDPGPVIAWRHPVRSALTAGLGAPRHRGRDLVLREGEPQWALAKFAYGLADDDLQGEDVAMFLLRGCGDTWEELGTATATDDGEHATVERVDDTGGRVYFELPEGKRLGVGRHRVRFVVRGDRTTAEQLIDVLPADARFVVTDVDGTLTAGEAAEFAALLGGRDPAANPAAAEVLRAYAGRGYHVMYLTARPEWLAARTHEWLRGHGFPPGTVRTTLTITGAVGEAAAAYKAAELAALLGRFPDSIEAAYGNTESDVAAYASAGLPPDRVFSYRHDPEKRGTRVDDYGTLLPAVEALAACARQ
;
A
#
# COMPACT_ATOMS: atom_id res chain seq x y z
N MET A 1 28.04 -45.38 22.97
CA MET A 1 28.33 -46.25 21.80
C MET A 1 28.06 -45.41 20.55
N VAL A 2 29.08 -45.16 19.72
CA VAL A 2 29.02 -44.14 18.63
C VAL A 2 28.88 -44.82 17.27
N ARG A 3 27.97 -44.34 16.40
CA ARG A 3 28.12 -44.47 14.93
C ARG A 3 27.63 -43.21 14.21
N ARG A 4 28.53 -42.56 13.49
CA ARG A 4 28.26 -41.52 12.49
C ARG A 4 27.87 -42.17 11.15
N PRO A 5 27.11 -41.50 10.27
CA PRO A 5 27.08 -41.85 8.85
C PRO A 5 28.42 -41.48 8.17
N ARG A 6 28.78 -42.20 7.11
CA ARG A 6 30.01 -42.01 6.32
C ARG A 6 29.72 -41.16 5.09
N PHE A 7 30.63 -40.24 4.75
CA PHE A 7 30.73 -39.67 3.41
C PHE A 7 31.36 -40.71 2.47
N GLY A 8 30.82 -40.82 1.25
CA GLY A 8 31.45 -41.49 0.13
C GLY A 8 31.86 -40.46 -0.91
N VAL A 9 33.13 -40.48 -1.32
CA VAL A 9 33.68 -39.71 -2.44
C VAL A 9 34.10 -40.72 -3.49
N GLU A 10 33.61 -40.61 -4.71
CA GLU A 10 34.21 -41.26 -5.86
C GLU A 10 34.94 -40.24 -6.72
N LEU A 11 36.18 -40.58 -7.07
CA LEU A 11 37.09 -39.79 -7.87
C LEU A 11 37.67 -40.74 -8.93
N THR A 12 37.36 -40.51 -10.20
CA THR A 12 37.96 -41.30 -11.29
C THR A 12 38.53 -40.34 -12.33
N ALA A 13 39.76 -40.60 -12.77
CA ALA A 13 40.58 -39.66 -13.51
C ALA A 13 40.87 -40.10 -14.96
N LEU A 14 41.05 -39.09 -15.81
CA LEU A 14 41.80 -39.04 -17.07
C LEU A 14 41.88 -40.29 -17.98
N GLY A 15 41.43 -40.11 -19.22
CA GLY A 15 42.01 -40.73 -20.41
C GLY A 15 42.31 -39.65 -21.46
N ALA A 16 43.56 -39.54 -21.90
CA ALA A 16 43.99 -38.54 -22.90
C ALA A 16 44.21 -39.20 -24.27
N ALA A 17 43.92 -38.48 -25.36
CA ALA A 17 44.37 -38.82 -26.70
C ALA A 17 44.66 -37.54 -27.51
N THR A 18 45.78 -37.56 -28.23
CA THR A 18 46.37 -36.44 -28.99
C THR A 18 46.12 -36.57 -30.49
N GLY A 19 46.12 -35.46 -31.25
CA GLY A 19 46.16 -35.53 -32.71
C GLY A 19 45.97 -34.20 -33.46
N LEU A 20 47.00 -33.80 -34.19
CA LEU A 20 47.09 -32.70 -35.18
C LEU A 20 45.86 -32.64 -36.13
N GLY A 21 45.41 -31.51 -36.70
CA GLY A 21 45.99 -30.17 -36.82
C GLY A 21 46.12 -29.76 -38.31
N LEU A 22 45.58 -28.61 -38.72
CA LEU A 22 45.89 -27.88 -39.98
C LEU A 22 45.14 -26.53 -40.09
N LEU A 23 45.91 -25.44 -40.14
CA LEU A 23 45.55 -24.14 -40.75
C LEU A 23 45.82 -24.22 -42.29
N PRO A 24 45.40 -23.29 -43.19
CA PRO A 24 45.18 -21.85 -42.93
C PRO A 24 44.04 -21.15 -43.72
N ALA A 25 43.82 -19.85 -43.45
CA ALA A 25 43.72 -18.79 -44.48
C ALA A 25 43.64 -17.40 -43.82
N LEU A 26 44.59 -16.50 -44.13
CA LEU A 26 44.43 -15.07 -43.90
C LEU A 26 43.66 -14.45 -45.08
N ALA A 27 42.79 -13.48 -44.80
CA ALA A 27 42.32 -12.51 -45.79
C ALA A 27 42.40 -11.10 -45.19
N LEU A 28 43.12 -10.20 -45.88
CA LEU A 28 43.25 -8.78 -45.54
C LEU A 28 42.07 -7.99 -46.13
N CYS A 29 41.48 -7.08 -45.35
CA CYS A 29 40.90 -5.82 -45.82
C CYS A 29 40.77 -4.90 -44.59
N ALA A 30 41.60 -3.87 -44.46
CA ALA A 30 41.54 -2.56 -45.15
C ALA A 30 40.84 -1.52 -44.26
N ALA A 31 41.54 -0.41 -43.98
CA ALA A 31 41.12 0.56 -42.98
C ALA A 31 39.95 1.44 -43.46
N GLY A 32 38.96 1.63 -42.59
CA GLY A 32 37.91 2.64 -42.73
C GLY A 32 37.93 3.57 -41.51
N CYS A 33 38.37 4.82 -41.69
CA CYS A 33 38.33 5.82 -40.63
C CYS A 33 36.87 6.30 -40.46
N GLY A 34 36.22 5.91 -39.36
CA GLY A 34 34.87 6.33 -38.99
C GLY A 34 34.88 7.00 -37.64
N ALA A 35 34.36 8.22 -37.55
CA ALA A 35 34.48 9.06 -36.36
C ALA A 35 33.87 8.40 -35.11
N ARG A 36 34.52 8.61 -33.96
CA ARG A 36 33.90 8.39 -32.64
C ARG A 36 32.78 9.41 -32.46
N GLY A 37 31.59 9.08 -32.97
CA GLY A 37 30.37 9.71 -32.54
C GLY A 37 30.17 9.40 -31.06
N THR A 38 30.46 10.37 -30.19
CA THR A 38 29.97 10.36 -28.82
C THR A 38 28.45 10.52 -28.89
N GLY A 39 27.77 9.40 -29.11
CA GLY A 39 26.33 9.30 -28.96
C GLY A 39 26.00 9.57 -27.51
N ALA A 40 25.79 10.84 -27.17
CA ALA A 40 25.08 11.21 -25.97
C ALA A 40 23.73 10.52 -26.07
N VAL A 41 23.53 9.50 -25.23
CA VAL A 41 22.20 8.93 -25.05
C VAL A 41 21.38 10.03 -24.43
N VAL A 42 20.63 10.74 -25.27
CA VAL A 42 19.52 11.59 -24.83
C VAL A 42 18.59 10.63 -24.11
N ARG A 43 18.67 10.62 -22.79
CA ARG A 43 17.61 10.06 -21.95
C ARG A 43 16.40 10.94 -22.24
N GLY A 44 15.55 10.49 -23.16
CA GLY A 44 14.25 11.11 -23.34
C GLY A 44 13.53 11.08 -22.00
N ASP A 45 12.84 12.16 -21.68
CA ASP A 45 12.00 12.28 -20.47
C ASP A 45 10.81 11.32 -20.58
N ALA A 46 11.07 10.04 -20.33
CA ALA A 46 10.07 9.00 -20.28
C ALA A 46 9.19 9.28 -19.04
N ALA A 47 8.06 9.92 -19.27
CA ALA A 47 7.03 10.09 -18.25
C ALA A 47 6.64 8.72 -17.69
N CYS A 48 6.54 8.61 -16.37
CA CYS A 48 6.27 7.34 -15.74
C CYS A 48 4.83 6.90 -16.00
N PRO A 49 4.53 5.59 -15.98
CA PRO A 49 3.17 5.12 -15.94
C PRO A 49 2.43 5.79 -14.76
N PRO A 50 1.26 6.41 -14.98
CA PRO A 50 0.47 6.96 -13.88
C PRO A 50 0.00 5.82 -12.95
N PRO A 51 -0.17 6.06 -11.64
CA PRO A 51 -0.69 5.03 -10.74
C PRO A 51 -2.07 4.56 -11.19
N THR A 52 -2.27 3.24 -11.21
CA THR A 52 -3.52 2.65 -11.70
C THR A 52 -4.64 2.83 -10.66
N THR A 53 -5.84 3.19 -11.11
CA THR A 53 -6.98 3.54 -10.24
C THR A 53 -7.79 2.34 -9.78
N CYS A 54 -7.69 1.18 -10.45
CA CYS A 54 -8.45 -0.04 -10.14
C CYS A 54 -9.99 0.08 -10.29
N ASP A 55 -10.48 0.99 -11.15
CA ASP A 55 -11.90 1.35 -11.31
C ASP A 55 -12.81 0.31 -12.01
N ALA A 56 -12.38 -0.95 -12.17
CA ALA A 56 -13.22 -1.96 -12.82
C ALA A 56 -14.57 -2.13 -12.07
N PRO A 57 -15.70 -2.31 -12.79
CA PRO A 57 -16.99 -2.61 -12.18
C PRO A 57 -16.87 -3.84 -11.26
N PRO A 58 -17.57 -3.88 -10.10
CA PRO A 58 -17.50 -5.02 -9.20
C PRO A 58 -18.01 -6.31 -9.87
N PRO A 59 -17.51 -7.48 -9.45
CA PRO A 59 -17.99 -8.77 -9.93
C PRO A 59 -19.41 -9.04 -9.42
N ASP A 60 -20.07 -10.04 -10.01
CA ASP A 60 -21.29 -10.60 -9.42
C ASP A 60 -20.96 -11.12 -7.99
N PRO A 61 -21.60 -10.60 -6.93
CA PRO A 61 -21.42 -11.10 -5.56
C PRO A 61 -21.88 -12.56 -5.38
N GLY A 62 -22.64 -13.10 -6.35
CA GLY A 62 -23.27 -14.39 -6.29
C GLY A 62 -24.61 -14.37 -5.54
N PRO A 63 -25.20 -15.56 -5.29
CA PRO A 63 -26.43 -15.68 -4.54
C PRO A 63 -26.22 -15.34 -3.06
N VAL A 64 -27.27 -14.81 -2.42
CA VAL A 64 -27.38 -14.81 -0.96
C VAL A 64 -27.53 -16.26 -0.49
N ILE A 65 -26.76 -16.66 0.52
CA ILE A 65 -26.90 -17.95 1.21
C ILE A 65 -27.42 -17.74 2.63
N ALA A 66 -27.87 -18.82 3.29
CA ALA A 66 -28.25 -18.72 4.70
C ALA A 66 -27.02 -18.49 5.59
N TRP A 67 -27.14 -17.57 6.56
CA TRP A 67 -26.17 -17.38 7.63
C TRP A 67 -25.82 -18.71 8.32
N ARG A 68 -24.54 -18.91 8.67
CA ARG A 68 -24.08 -20.02 9.51
C ARG A 68 -24.70 -19.97 10.91
N HIS A 69 -24.95 -18.76 11.42
CA HIS A 69 -25.59 -18.50 12.70
C HIS A 69 -26.89 -17.68 12.52
N PRO A 70 -28.01 -18.30 12.07
CA PRO A 70 -29.21 -17.58 11.60
C PRO A 70 -29.81 -16.55 12.54
N VAL A 71 -29.71 -16.75 13.86
CA VAL A 71 -30.23 -15.80 14.87
C VAL A 71 -29.21 -14.71 15.16
N ARG A 72 -27.96 -15.09 15.43
CA ARG A 72 -26.88 -14.17 15.85
C ARG A 72 -26.57 -13.16 14.76
N SER A 73 -26.28 -13.64 13.56
CA SER A 73 -25.82 -12.83 12.43
C SER A 73 -26.92 -11.94 11.87
N ALA A 74 -28.18 -12.41 11.89
CA ALA A 74 -29.34 -11.58 11.55
C ALA A 74 -29.61 -10.46 12.58
N LEU A 75 -29.31 -10.68 13.87
CA LEU A 75 -29.38 -9.63 14.89
C LEU A 75 -28.27 -8.59 14.68
N THR A 76 -27.01 -9.01 14.54
CA THR A 76 -25.87 -8.12 14.26
C THR A 76 -26.08 -7.30 12.98
N ALA A 77 -26.45 -7.94 11.86
CA ALA A 77 -26.78 -7.22 10.62
C ALA A 77 -28.00 -6.30 10.78
N GLY A 78 -28.92 -6.61 11.70
CA GLY A 78 -30.06 -5.77 12.07
C GLY A 78 -29.71 -4.53 12.91
N LEU A 79 -28.49 -4.40 13.45
CA LEU A 79 -28.08 -3.25 14.26
C LEU A 79 -27.80 -1.97 13.43
N GLY A 80 -27.73 -2.07 12.10
CA GLY A 80 -27.69 -0.93 11.20
C GLY A 80 -26.85 -1.16 9.95
N ALA A 81 -26.44 -0.06 9.33
CA ALA A 81 -25.65 -0.10 8.08
C ALA A 81 -24.31 -0.86 8.26
N PRO A 82 -23.82 -1.56 7.22
CA PRO A 82 -22.52 -2.21 7.24
C PRO A 82 -21.39 -1.19 7.36
N ARG A 83 -20.34 -1.55 8.12
CA ARG A 83 -19.12 -0.75 8.33
C ARG A 83 -17.88 -1.57 8.03
N HIS A 84 -17.96 -2.37 6.98
CA HIS A 84 -16.88 -3.27 6.60
C HIS A 84 -15.74 -2.49 5.93
N ARG A 85 -14.50 -2.93 6.14
CA ARG A 85 -13.30 -2.24 5.64
C ARG A 85 -12.17 -3.24 5.41
N GLY A 86 -11.44 -3.07 4.31
CA GLY A 86 -10.17 -3.76 4.08
C GLY A 86 -9.00 -2.99 4.68
N ARG A 87 -7.86 -3.67 4.88
CA ARG A 87 -6.59 -3.05 5.29
C ARG A 87 -5.64 -3.01 4.10
N ASP A 88 -5.54 -1.85 3.44
CA ASP A 88 -4.61 -1.69 2.31
C ASP A 88 -3.19 -2.11 2.70
N LEU A 89 -2.49 -2.82 1.82
CA LEU A 89 -1.12 -3.29 2.05
C LEU A 89 -0.13 -2.72 1.03
N VAL A 90 1.07 -2.42 1.52
CA VAL A 90 2.27 -2.23 0.70
C VAL A 90 3.25 -3.34 1.06
N LEU A 91 3.62 -4.13 0.06
CA LEU A 91 4.43 -5.34 0.20
C LEU A 91 5.59 -5.28 -0.80
N ARG A 92 6.72 -5.86 -0.45
CA ARG A 92 7.81 -6.09 -1.42
C ARG A 92 7.49 -7.33 -2.27
N GLU A 93 7.96 -7.35 -3.52
CA GLU A 93 7.93 -8.57 -4.34
C GLU A 93 8.48 -9.79 -3.57
N GLY A 94 7.75 -10.91 -3.63
CA GLY A 94 8.08 -12.16 -2.96
C GLY A 94 7.64 -12.29 -1.50
N GLU A 95 7.17 -11.23 -0.84
CA GLU A 95 6.64 -11.33 0.53
C GLU A 95 5.33 -12.16 0.61
N PRO A 96 4.98 -12.72 1.78
CA PRO A 96 3.63 -13.23 2.05
C PRO A 96 2.58 -12.14 1.79
N GLN A 97 1.48 -12.53 1.14
CA GLN A 97 0.44 -11.60 0.68
C GLN A 97 -0.89 -11.99 1.32
N TRP A 98 -1.61 -11.01 1.86
CA TRP A 98 -2.79 -11.26 2.68
C TRP A 98 -3.99 -10.43 2.24
N ALA A 99 -5.10 -11.11 1.97
CA ALA A 99 -6.40 -10.47 1.92
C ALA A 99 -6.88 -10.24 3.37
N LEU A 100 -7.02 -8.98 3.76
CA LEU A 100 -7.31 -8.54 5.13
C LEU A 100 -8.50 -7.58 5.16
N ALA A 101 -9.53 -7.91 5.94
CA ALA A 101 -10.70 -7.05 6.16
C ALA A 101 -11.37 -7.31 7.53
N LYS A 102 -12.20 -6.36 7.99
CA LYS A 102 -13.10 -6.50 9.15
C LYS A 102 -14.55 -6.22 8.73
N PHE A 103 -15.47 -7.00 9.29
CA PHE A 103 -16.89 -7.05 8.96
C PHE A 103 -17.71 -6.76 10.22
N ALA A 104 -18.17 -5.53 10.35
CA ALA A 104 -19.01 -5.07 11.45
C ALA A 104 -20.23 -4.28 10.97
N TYR A 105 -21.25 -4.15 11.81
CA TYR A 105 -22.53 -3.46 11.53
C TYR A 105 -22.91 -2.44 12.59
N GLY A 106 -23.71 -1.44 12.19
CA GLY A 106 -24.34 -0.49 13.10
C GLY A 106 -23.40 0.53 13.74
N LEU A 107 -23.94 1.45 14.54
CA LEU A 107 -23.15 2.55 15.13
C LEU A 107 -22.13 2.08 16.18
N ALA A 108 -22.36 0.91 16.80
CA ALA A 108 -21.44 0.28 17.75
C ALA A 108 -20.26 -0.44 17.07
N ASP A 109 -20.29 -0.65 15.76
CA ASP A 109 -19.30 -1.46 15.03
C ASP A 109 -19.29 -2.93 15.54
N ASP A 110 -20.48 -3.54 15.64
CA ASP A 110 -20.71 -4.90 16.16
C ASP A 110 -20.27 -5.98 15.17
N ASP A 111 -19.53 -6.98 15.63
CA ASP A 111 -18.76 -7.88 14.77
C ASP A 111 -19.53 -9.08 14.21
N LEU A 112 -19.45 -9.22 12.89
CA LEU A 112 -19.93 -10.38 12.16
C LEU A 112 -18.89 -11.51 12.22
N GLN A 113 -18.81 -12.21 13.35
CA GLN A 113 -17.96 -13.39 13.51
C GLN A 113 -18.71 -14.66 13.07
N GLY A 114 -17.97 -15.68 12.61
CA GLY A 114 -18.48 -16.99 12.26
C GLY A 114 -19.26 -17.07 10.94
N GLU A 115 -19.14 -16.08 10.05
CA GLU A 115 -19.89 -16.03 8.77
C GLU A 115 -19.00 -16.06 7.53
N ASP A 116 -19.55 -16.55 6.41
CA ASP A 116 -18.82 -16.72 5.15
C ASP A 116 -18.64 -15.40 4.39
N VAL A 117 -17.37 -15.11 4.09
CA VAL A 117 -16.92 -13.98 3.28
C VAL A 117 -16.17 -14.51 2.06
N ALA A 118 -16.70 -14.26 0.88
CA ALA A 118 -16.00 -14.55 -0.37
C ALA A 118 -15.09 -13.40 -0.77
N MET A 119 -13.99 -13.74 -1.44
CA MET A 119 -12.97 -12.80 -1.87
C MET A 119 -12.78 -12.91 -3.38
N PHE A 120 -12.87 -11.77 -4.06
CA PHE A 120 -12.61 -11.62 -5.48
C PHE A 120 -11.41 -10.70 -5.67
N LEU A 121 -10.51 -11.05 -6.57
CA LEU A 121 -9.29 -10.31 -6.87
C LEU A 121 -9.37 -9.70 -8.27
N LEU A 122 -9.16 -8.39 -8.34
CA LEU A 122 -8.85 -7.67 -9.56
C LEU A 122 -7.33 -7.53 -9.66
N ARG A 123 -6.72 -8.48 -10.38
CA ARG A 123 -5.27 -8.55 -10.58
C ARG A 123 -4.79 -7.44 -11.50
N GLY A 124 -3.73 -6.73 -11.09
CA GLY A 124 -3.09 -5.68 -11.89
C GLY A 124 -4.01 -4.51 -12.27
N CYS A 125 -5.11 -4.30 -11.53
CA CYS A 125 -6.18 -3.37 -11.89
C CYS A 125 -6.73 -3.58 -13.33
N GLY A 126 -6.80 -4.84 -13.80
CA GLY A 126 -7.38 -5.19 -15.10
C GLY A 126 -8.90 -5.02 -15.18
N ASP A 127 -9.54 -5.77 -16.08
CA ASP A 127 -11.00 -5.79 -16.28
C ASP A 127 -11.71 -7.02 -15.69
N THR A 128 -10.93 -8.06 -15.37
CA THR A 128 -11.41 -9.39 -15.03
C THR A 128 -11.17 -9.71 -13.55
N TRP A 129 -12.23 -10.10 -12.85
CA TRP A 129 -12.16 -10.56 -11.46
C TRP A 129 -12.01 -12.08 -11.38
N GLU A 130 -11.11 -12.56 -10.52
CA GLU A 130 -10.97 -13.98 -10.17
C GLU A 130 -11.44 -14.25 -8.73
N GLU A 131 -12.16 -15.35 -8.49
CA GLU A 131 -12.50 -15.75 -7.12
C GLU A 131 -11.27 -16.33 -6.43
N LEU A 132 -10.83 -15.71 -5.33
CA LEU A 132 -9.73 -16.21 -4.49
C LEU A 132 -10.17 -17.44 -3.71
N GLY A 133 -11.34 -17.36 -3.08
CA GLY A 133 -11.94 -18.37 -2.23
C GLY A 133 -12.99 -17.77 -1.28
N THR A 134 -13.40 -18.54 -0.29
CA THR A 134 -14.25 -18.08 0.83
C THR A 134 -13.52 -18.36 2.13
N ALA A 135 -13.53 -17.39 3.04
CA ALA A 135 -13.04 -17.53 4.41
C ALA A 135 -14.20 -17.27 5.38
N THR A 136 -14.09 -17.75 6.61
CA THR A 136 -15.02 -17.41 7.69
C THR A 136 -14.44 -16.25 8.50
N ALA A 137 -15.27 -15.27 8.86
CA ALA A 137 -14.85 -14.17 9.71
C ALA A 137 -14.58 -14.67 11.15
N THR A 138 -13.48 -14.26 11.75
CA THR A 138 -12.94 -14.80 13.01
C THR A 138 -13.76 -14.43 14.23
N ASP A 139 -13.77 -15.29 15.25
CA ASP A 139 -14.02 -14.88 16.64
C ASP A 139 -12.76 -14.21 17.24
N ASP A 140 -12.90 -13.46 18.34
CA ASP A 140 -11.79 -12.71 18.95
C ASP A 140 -10.57 -13.60 19.31
N GLY A 141 -9.39 -13.25 18.77
CA GLY A 141 -8.15 -13.97 19.03
C GLY A 141 -8.03 -15.36 18.38
N GLU A 142 -8.90 -15.71 17.42
CA GLU A 142 -8.83 -16.98 16.70
C GLU A 142 -7.59 -17.06 15.80
N HIS A 143 -7.18 -15.93 15.20
CA HIS A 143 -6.01 -15.81 14.33
C HIS A 143 -4.87 -15.03 14.99
N ALA A 144 -3.62 -15.37 14.63
CA ALA A 144 -2.44 -14.64 15.07
C ALA A 144 -2.31 -13.27 14.38
N THR A 145 -1.67 -12.31 15.04
CA THR A 145 -1.37 -10.99 14.46
C THR A 145 -0.57 -11.12 13.16
N VAL A 146 -1.11 -10.56 12.07
CA VAL A 146 -0.48 -10.53 10.74
C VAL A 146 -0.56 -9.12 10.19
N GLU A 147 0.49 -8.64 9.52
CA GLU A 147 0.57 -7.27 8.98
C GLU A 147 0.26 -6.16 10.01
N ARG A 148 0.57 -6.44 11.29
CA ARG A 148 0.26 -5.58 12.46
C ARG A 148 -1.24 -5.43 12.75
N VAL A 149 -2.08 -6.32 12.20
CA VAL A 149 -3.51 -6.41 12.48
C VAL A 149 -3.74 -7.50 13.51
N ASP A 150 -4.16 -7.08 14.72
CA ASP A 150 -4.56 -7.99 15.79
C ASP A 150 -5.99 -8.50 15.57
N ASP A 151 -6.25 -9.75 15.92
CA ASP A 151 -7.56 -10.36 15.74
C ASP A 151 -8.55 -9.93 16.83
N THR A 152 -9.27 -8.84 16.53
CA THR A 152 -10.35 -8.29 17.35
C THR A 152 -11.73 -8.75 16.86
N GLY A 153 -11.83 -9.95 16.28
CA GLY A 153 -13.08 -10.52 15.81
C GLY A 153 -13.64 -9.88 14.55
N GLY A 154 -14.54 -10.60 13.87
CA GLY A 154 -15.16 -10.17 12.62
C GLY A 154 -14.15 -9.96 11.50
N ARG A 155 -12.92 -10.51 11.60
CA ARG A 155 -11.85 -10.29 10.62
C ARG A 155 -11.71 -11.46 9.66
N VAL A 156 -11.24 -11.17 8.45
CA VAL A 156 -10.76 -12.19 7.52
C VAL A 156 -9.25 -12.05 7.41
N TYR A 157 -8.55 -13.15 7.68
CA TYR A 157 -7.14 -13.33 7.41
C TYR A 157 -6.98 -14.44 6.37
N PHE A 158 -6.64 -14.09 5.14
CA PHE A 158 -6.48 -15.06 4.06
C PHE A 158 -5.13 -14.85 3.35
N GLU A 159 -4.16 -15.72 3.60
CA GLU A 159 -2.91 -15.72 2.84
C GLU A 159 -3.21 -16.16 1.39
N LEU A 160 -2.73 -15.39 0.42
CA LEU A 160 -2.88 -15.73 -0.99
C LEU A 160 -2.03 -16.98 -1.28
N PRO A 161 -2.64 -18.08 -1.78
CA PRO A 161 -1.89 -19.31 -2.05
C PRO A 161 -0.86 -19.07 -3.15
N GLU A 162 0.21 -19.88 -3.17
CA GLU A 162 1.37 -19.70 -4.05
C GLU A 162 0.98 -19.48 -5.53
N GLY A 163 0.07 -20.29 -6.07
CA GLY A 163 -0.43 -20.18 -7.45
C GLY A 163 -1.32 -18.96 -7.74
N LYS A 164 -1.69 -18.16 -6.72
CA LYS A 164 -2.43 -16.89 -6.87
C LYS A 164 -1.62 -15.66 -6.40
N ARG A 165 -0.33 -15.82 -6.05
CA ARG A 165 0.53 -14.69 -5.66
C ARG A 165 0.51 -13.58 -6.71
N LEU A 166 0.54 -12.34 -6.22
CA LEU A 166 0.52 -11.10 -6.96
C LEU A 166 1.94 -10.73 -7.38
N GLY A 167 2.13 -10.36 -8.64
CA GLY A 167 3.37 -9.73 -9.12
C GLY A 167 3.37 -8.22 -8.86
N VAL A 168 4.47 -7.54 -9.21
CA VAL A 168 4.60 -6.08 -9.08
C VAL A 168 3.43 -5.34 -9.74
N GLY A 169 2.90 -4.34 -9.04
CA GLY A 169 1.76 -3.53 -9.44
C GLY A 169 0.69 -3.41 -8.35
N ARG A 170 -0.39 -2.68 -8.66
CA ARG A 170 -1.56 -2.54 -7.80
C ARG A 170 -2.61 -3.60 -8.11
N HIS A 171 -3.21 -4.13 -7.05
CA HIS A 171 -4.28 -5.11 -7.08
C HIS A 171 -5.40 -4.68 -6.14
N ARG A 172 -6.64 -5.12 -6.37
CA ARG A 172 -7.80 -4.82 -5.50
C ARG A 172 -8.48 -6.12 -5.11
N VAL A 173 -8.65 -6.35 -3.80
CA VAL A 173 -9.47 -7.45 -3.28
C VAL A 173 -10.81 -6.87 -2.86
N ARG A 174 -11.90 -7.47 -3.35
CA ARG A 174 -13.27 -7.17 -2.94
C ARG A 174 -13.81 -8.35 -2.16
N PHE A 175 -14.30 -8.06 -0.96
CA PHE A 175 -14.89 -9.02 -0.05
C PHE A 175 -16.41 -8.92 -0.14
N VAL A 176 -17.10 -10.06 -0.06
CA VAL A 176 -18.56 -10.16 -0.13
C VAL A 176 -19.04 -11.07 0.99
N VAL A 177 -19.79 -10.52 1.96
CA VAL A 177 -20.48 -11.29 2.98
C VAL A 177 -21.58 -12.10 2.29
N ARG A 178 -21.56 -13.43 2.40
CA ARG A 178 -22.48 -14.28 1.61
C ARG A 178 -23.93 -14.24 2.10
N GLY A 179 -24.19 -13.79 3.34
CA GLY A 179 -25.53 -13.76 3.94
C GLY A 179 -26.41 -12.55 3.57
N ASP A 180 -25.83 -11.45 3.09
CA ASP A 180 -26.56 -10.25 2.65
C ASP A 180 -25.93 -9.53 1.44
N ARG A 181 -24.70 -9.90 1.05
CA ARG A 181 -23.88 -9.33 -0.04
C ARG A 181 -23.40 -7.91 0.20
N THR A 182 -23.29 -7.48 1.46
CA THR A 182 -22.49 -6.31 1.82
C THR A 182 -21.01 -6.57 1.54
N THR A 183 -20.23 -5.51 1.36
CA THR A 183 -18.87 -5.63 0.82
C THR A 183 -17.85 -4.74 1.54
N ALA A 184 -16.61 -5.23 1.60
CA ALA A 184 -15.42 -4.46 1.92
C ALA A 184 -14.45 -4.49 0.74
N GLU A 185 -13.48 -3.58 0.73
CA GLU A 185 -12.41 -3.57 -0.29
C GLU A 185 -11.06 -3.22 0.32
N GLN A 186 -10.01 -3.74 -0.31
CA GLN A 186 -8.61 -3.59 0.05
C GLN A 186 -7.79 -3.37 -1.23
N LEU A 187 -6.85 -2.43 -1.19
CA LEU A 187 -5.80 -2.31 -2.20
C LEU A 187 -4.53 -3.02 -1.73
N ILE A 188 -3.85 -3.72 -2.63
CA ILE A 188 -2.55 -4.34 -2.37
C ILE A 188 -1.58 -3.83 -3.43
N ASP A 189 -0.59 -3.05 -3.00
CA ASP A 189 0.54 -2.61 -3.81
C ASP A 189 1.72 -3.55 -3.57
N VAL A 190 2.10 -4.34 -4.58
CA VAL A 190 3.32 -5.15 -4.57
C VAL A 190 4.40 -4.40 -5.34
N LEU A 191 5.53 -4.11 -4.70
CA LEU A 191 6.48 -3.12 -5.19
C LEU A 191 7.92 -3.67 -5.27
N PRO A 192 8.75 -3.11 -6.19
CA PRO A 192 10.18 -3.42 -6.28
C PRO A 192 10.94 -2.96 -5.03
N ALA A 193 12.10 -3.55 -4.77
CA ALA A 193 12.85 -3.30 -3.54
C ALA A 193 13.37 -1.86 -3.38
N ASP A 194 13.49 -1.09 -4.46
CA ASP A 194 13.95 0.30 -4.51
C ASP A 194 12.81 1.33 -4.74
N ALA A 195 11.55 0.90 -4.63
CA ALA A 195 10.37 1.75 -4.66
C ALA A 195 10.51 2.96 -3.71
N ARG A 196 10.07 4.13 -4.18
CA ARG A 196 10.16 5.41 -3.48
C ARG A 196 8.79 5.91 -3.07
N PHE A 197 8.70 6.60 -1.94
CA PHE A 197 7.43 7.05 -1.37
C PHE A 197 7.38 8.56 -1.12
N VAL A 198 6.19 9.12 -1.24
CA VAL A 198 5.79 10.33 -0.53
C VAL A 198 4.73 9.94 0.50
N VAL A 199 4.93 10.33 1.76
CA VAL A 199 3.99 10.08 2.85
C VAL A 199 3.27 11.39 3.18
N THR A 200 1.99 11.32 3.47
CA THR A 200 1.20 12.49 3.88
C THR A 200 0.19 12.07 4.93
N ASP A 201 0.04 12.87 5.99
CA ASP A 201 -1.19 12.88 6.76
C ASP A 201 -2.36 13.40 5.88
N VAL A 202 -3.61 13.24 6.35
CA VAL A 202 -4.82 13.71 5.65
C VAL A 202 -5.47 14.89 6.38
N ASP A 203 -5.63 14.81 7.70
CA ASP A 203 -6.55 15.61 8.52
C ASP A 203 -5.92 16.94 8.99
N GLY A 204 -6.19 18.01 8.23
CA GLY A 204 -5.56 19.33 8.36
C GLY A 204 -4.37 19.50 7.42
N THR A 205 -3.69 18.41 7.05
CA THR A 205 -2.59 18.40 6.07
C THR A 205 -3.10 18.53 4.63
N LEU A 206 -4.06 17.70 4.23
CA LEU A 206 -4.67 17.74 2.89
C LEU A 206 -6.05 18.38 2.89
N THR A 207 -6.72 18.38 4.03
CA THR A 207 -8.06 18.91 4.25
C THR A 207 -8.04 20.27 4.97
N ALA A 208 -9.11 21.05 4.83
CA ALA A 208 -9.18 22.42 5.34
C ALA A 208 -9.71 22.54 6.80
N GLY A 209 -8.98 21.98 7.78
CA GLY A 209 -9.01 22.41 9.18
C GLY A 209 -9.22 21.31 10.24
N GLU A 210 -8.39 21.30 11.29
CA GLU A 210 -8.32 20.24 12.31
C GLU A 210 -9.63 19.98 13.09
N ALA A 211 -10.34 21.03 13.51
CA ALA A 211 -11.38 20.91 14.55
C ALA A 211 -12.77 20.52 14.04
N ALA A 212 -13.01 20.52 12.73
CA ALA A 212 -14.34 20.27 12.16
C ALA A 212 -14.52 18.85 11.60
N GLU A 213 -13.44 18.11 11.38
CA GLU A 213 -13.46 17.01 10.39
C GLU A 213 -13.95 15.67 10.93
N PHE A 214 -13.66 15.33 12.18
CA PHE A 214 -14.29 14.19 12.84
C PHE A 214 -15.82 14.36 12.90
N ALA A 215 -16.28 15.60 13.13
CA ALA A 215 -17.71 15.95 13.13
C ALA A 215 -18.31 16.05 11.72
N ALA A 216 -17.55 16.50 10.71
CA ALA A 216 -18.01 16.59 9.32
C ALA A 216 -18.12 15.21 8.65
N LEU A 217 -17.23 14.28 8.99
CA LEU A 217 -17.32 12.88 8.59
C LEU A 217 -18.50 12.18 9.27
N LEU A 218 -18.79 12.46 10.55
CA LEU A 218 -20.03 11.99 11.17
C LEU A 218 -21.30 12.72 10.66
N GLY A 219 -21.17 13.95 10.18
CA GLY A 219 -22.27 14.85 9.80
C GLY A 219 -22.51 15.04 8.30
N GLY A 220 -21.87 14.24 7.44
CA GLY A 220 -22.12 14.24 5.99
C GLY A 220 -21.62 15.46 5.20
N ARG A 221 -20.60 16.18 5.70
CA ARG A 221 -19.89 17.21 4.92
C ARG A 221 -18.49 16.72 4.57
N ASP A 222 -18.16 16.75 3.29
CA ASP A 222 -16.79 16.49 2.84
C ASP A 222 -15.98 17.79 2.99
N PRO A 223 -14.84 17.77 3.71
CA PRO A 223 -14.01 18.96 3.87
C PRO A 223 -13.37 19.35 2.53
N ALA A 224 -13.13 20.64 2.31
CA ALA A 224 -12.41 21.09 1.14
C ALA A 224 -10.95 20.63 1.20
N ALA A 225 -10.36 20.30 0.05
CA ALA A 225 -8.93 20.05 -0.05
C ALA A 225 -8.12 21.36 0.00
N ASN A 226 -6.94 21.31 0.61
CA ASN A 226 -5.97 22.40 0.58
C ASN A 226 -5.53 22.67 -0.90
N PRO A 227 -5.50 23.95 -1.34
CA PRO A 227 -5.10 24.30 -2.71
C PRO A 227 -3.74 23.71 -3.10
N ALA A 228 -3.60 23.30 -4.37
CA ALA A 228 -2.41 22.66 -4.95
C ALA A 228 -1.91 21.35 -4.29
N ALA A 229 -2.45 20.90 -3.16
CA ALA A 229 -2.00 19.67 -2.50
C ALA A 229 -2.11 18.43 -3.40
N ALA A 230 -3.24 18.31 -4.11
CA ALA A 230 -3.44 17.24 -5.09
C ALA A 230 -2.54 17.37 -6.32
N GLU A 231 -2.16 18.60 -6.71
CA GLU A 231 -1.22 18.84 -7.82
C GLU A 231 0.20 18.39 -7.45
N VAL A 232 0.67 18.74 -6.24
CA VAL A 232 1.96 18.31 -5.70
C VAL A 232 2.04 16.78 -5.62
N LEU A 233 1.03 16.12 -5.06
CA LEU A 233 1.02 14.65 -4.97
C LEU A 233 0.90 13.98 -6.35
N ARG A 234 0.17 14.56 -7.31
CA ARG A 234 0.20 14.10 -8.72
C ARG A 234 1.57 14.29 -9.37
N ALA A 235 2.31 15.36 -9.04
CA ALA A 235 3.65 15.62 -9.57
C ALA A 235 4.70 14.62 -9.03
N TYR A 236 4.56 14.17 -7.79
CA TYR A 236 5.30 13.01 -7.24
C TYR A 236 4.90 11.71 -7.94
N ALA A 237 3.60 11.42 -8.04
CA ALA A 237 3.09 10.20 -8.67
C ALA A 237 3.54 10.05 -10.14
N GLY A 238 3.48 11.13 -10.92
CA GLY A 238 3.97 11.17 -12.30
C GLY A 238 5.49 10.99 -12.45
N ARG A 239 6.24 10.99 -11.33
CA ARG A 239 7.68 10.69 -11.25
C ARG A 239 7.97 9.31 -10.65
N GLY A 240 6.94 8.47 -10.46
CA GLY A 240 7.10 7.10 -9.96
C GLY A 240 7.17 6.99 -8.43
N TYR A 241 6.83 8.04 -7.68
CA TYR A 241 6.71 7.95 -6.23
C TYR A 241 5.34 7.41 -5.83
N HIS A 242 5.32 6.39 -4.97
CA HIS A 242 4.09 5.84 -4.40
C HIS A 242 3.58 6.74 -3.26
N VAL A 243 2.28 7.03 -3.25
CA VAL A 243 1.69 7.87 -2.21
C VAL A 243 1.12 7.00 -1.08
N MET A 244 1.56 7.26 0.15
CA MET A 244 0.95 6.70 1.36
C MET A 244 0.23 7.80 2.14
N TYR A 245 -1.09 7.64 2.26
CA TYR A 245 -1.97 8.47 3.09
C TYR A 245 -2.06 7.87 4.50
N LEU A 246 -1.40 8.50 5.47
CA LEU A 246 -1.21 7.98 6.82
C LEU A 246 -1.98 8.85 7.84
N THR A 247 -3.21 8.47 8.15
CA THR A 247 -4.13 9.21 9.03
C THR A 247 -4.37 8.49 10.35
N ALA A 248 -4.57 9.26 11.43
CA ALA A 248 -4.98 8.74 12.74
C ALA A 248 -6.51 8.51 12.88
N ARG A 249 -7.27 8.60 11.77
CA ARG A 249 -8.70 8.25 11.71
C ARG A 249 -8.96 6.80 12.14
N PRO A 250 -10.13 6.52 12.73
CA PRO A 250 -10.65 5.17 12.91
C PRO A 250 -10.59 4.28 11.65
N GLU A 251 -10.49 2.97 11.86
CA GLU A 251 -10.40 1.97 10.77
C GLU A 251 -11.60 2.06 9.80
N TRP A 252 -12.81 2.22 10.34
CA TRP A 252 -14.07 2.28 9.59
C TRP A 252 -14.20 3.49 8.65
N LEU A 253 -13.30 4.48 8.73
CA LEU A 253 -13.23 5.62 7.80
C LEU A 253 -12.32 5.38 6.59
N ALA A 254 -11.69 4.21 6.45
CA ALA A 254 -10.78 3.91 5.34
C ALA A 254 -11.44 4.09 3.96
N ALA A 255 -12.61 3.48 3.73
CA ALA A 255 -13.34 3.58 2.45
C ALA A 255 -13.72 5.03 2.12
N ARG A 256 -14.25 5.78 3.10
CA ARG A 256 -14.59 7.20 2.89
C ARG A 256 -13.37 8.09 2.68
N THR A 257 -12.22 7.73 3.25
CA THR A 257 -10.96 8.45 3.01
C THR A 257 -10.51 8.25 1.55
N HIS A 258 -10.61 7.04 1.00
CA HIS A 258 -10.40 6.78 -0.43
C HIS A 258 -11.38 7.56 -1.32
N GLU A 259 -12.67 7.56 -0.99
CA GLU A 259 -13.69 8.31 -1.73
C GLU A 259 -13.40 9.82 -1.75
N TRP A 260 -13.02 10.38 -0.60
CA TRP A 260 -12.66 11.80 -0.47
C TRP A 260 -11.43 12.15 -1.30
N LEU A 261 -10.37 11.33 -1.23
CA LEU A 261 -9.13 11.52 -1.99
C LEU A 261 -9.41 11.51 -3.51
N ARG A 262 -10.11 10.48 -3.99
CA ARG A 262 -10.52 10.36 -5.40
C ARG A 262 -11.41 11.52 -5.84
N GLY A 263 -12.37 11.92 -5.01
CA GLY A 263 -13.28 13.04 -5.28
C GLY A 263 -12.58 14.40 -5.44
N HIS A 264 -11.46 14.59 -4.73
CA HIS A 264 -10.63 15.80 -4.83
C HIS A 264 -9.44 15.66 -5.80
N GLY A 265 -9.41 14.58 -6.59
CA GLY A 265 -8.40 14.36 -7.65
C GLY A 265 -7.01 14.03 -7.14
N PHE A 266 -6.86 13.59 -5.90
CA PHE A 266 -5.59 13.04 -5.41
C PHE A 266 -5.21 11.77 -6.20
N PRO A 267 -3.91 11.50 -6.42
CA PRO A 267 -3.49 10.30 -7.15
C PRO A 267 -3.84 9.02 -6.35
N PRO A 268 -4.00 7.86 -7.02
CA PRO A 268 -4.13 6.59 -6.33
C PRO A 268 -2.93 6.31 -5.40
N GLY A 269 -3.21 5.97 -4.15
CA GLY A 269 -2.22 5.61 -3.13
C GLY A 269 -2.78 4.58 -2.14
N THR A 270 -1.98 4.21 -1.16
CA THR A 270 -2.37 3.35 -0.02
C THR A 270 -2.95 4.22 1.10
N VAL A 271 -4.08 3.83 1.71
CA VAL A 271 -4.60 4.50 2.91
C VAL A 271 -4.34 3.66 4.17
N ARG A 272 -3.71 4.25 5.18
CA ARG A 272 -3.38 3.62 6.46
C ARG A 272 -4.05 4.40 7.61
N THR A 273 -5.22 3.93 8.04
CA THR A 273 -5.97 4.34 9.25
C THR A 273 -5.49 3.61 10.50
N THR A 274 -5.87 4.06 11.71
CA THR A 274 -5.71 3.21 12.90
C THR A 274 -6.58 1.96 12.79
N LEU A 275 -6.33 0.96 13.65
CA LEU A 275 -7.18 -0.23 13.79
C LEU A 275 -8.25 -0.08 14.89
N THR A 276 -8.42 1.14 15.42
CA THR A 276 -9.35 1.45 16.52
C THR A 276 -10.66 2.04 16.00
N ILE A 277 -11.76 1.87 16.75
CA ILE A 277 -13.06 2.46 16.40
C ILE A 277 -13.13 3.98 16.66
N THR A 278 -12.24 4.49 17.53
CA THR A 278 -12.17 5.90 17.96
C THR A 278 -11.08 6.72 17.26
N GLY A 279 -10.16 6.07 16.52
CA GLY A 279 -8.96 6.74 16.01
C GLY A 279 -7.87 6.88 17.08
N ALA A 280 -6.98 7.84 16.88
CA ALA A 280 -5.96 8.25 17.85
C ALA A 280 -5.68 9.76 17.76
N VAL A 281 -5.20 10.36 18.86
CA VAL A 281 -4.80 11.77 18.94
C VAL A 281 -3.51 11.89 19.77
N GLY A 282 -2.78 13.01 19.63
CA GLY A 282 -1.58 13.30 20.42
C GLY A 282 -0.53 12.19 20.36
N GLU A 283 0.01 11.78 21.51
CA GLU A 283 1.02 10.72 21.61
C GLU A 283 0.58 9.39 21.00
N ALA A 284 -0.70 9.02 21.11
CA ALA A 284 -1.22 7.78 20.54
C ALA A 284 -1.23 7.83 19.00
N ALA A 285 -1.53 9.00 18.41
CA ALA A 285 -1.41 9.22 16.97
C ALA A 285 0.06 9.17 16.53
N ALA A 286 0.96 9.81 17.26
CA ALA A 286 2.39 9.79 16.98
C ALA A 286 2.96 8.36 17.01
N ALA A 287 2.63 7.57 18.05
CA ALA A 287 3.08 6.19 18.20
C ALA A 287 2.54 5.27 17.09
N TYR A 288 1.26 5.40 16.73
CA TYR A 288 0.68 4.69 15.59
C TYR A 288 1.40 5.03 14.28
N LYS A 289 1.54 6.32 13.96
CA LYS A 289 2.18 6.78 12.72
C LYS A 289 3.65 6.36 12.65
N ALA A 290 4.40 6.50 13.74
CA ALA A 290 5.79 6.07 13.84
C ALA A 290 5.94 4.56 13.57
N ALA A 291 5.02 3.73 14.07
CA ALA A 291 5.08 2.28 13.89
C ALA A 291 4.73 1.84 12.45
N GLU A 292 3.81 2.54 11.77
CA GLU A 292 3.55 2.32 10.34
C GLU A 292 4.73 2.76 9.45
N LEU A 293 5.35 3.91 9.76
CA LEU A 293 6.55 4.39 9.09
C LEU A 293 7.74 3.45 9.29
N ALA A 294 7.92 2.92 10.51
CA ALA A 294 8.96 1.94 10.80
C ALA A 294 8.74 0.62 10.04
N ALA A 295 7.49 0.18 9.89
CA ALA A 295 7.16 -0.98 9.05
C ALA A 295 7.46 -0.73 7.56
N LEU A 296 7.09 0.46 7.05
CA LEU A 296 7.39 0.86 5.67
C LEU A 296 8.90 0.93 5.42
N LEU A 297 9.67 1.58 6.30
CA LEU A 297 11.12 1.72 6.17
C LEU A 297 11.88 0.39 6.39
N GLY A 298 11.32 -0.52 7.20
CA GLY A 298 11.81 -1.90 7.30
C GLY A 298 11.68 -2.68 5.98
N ARG A 299 10.58 -2.45 5.24
CA ARG A 299 10.36 -3.02 3.89
C ARG A 299 11.07 -2.28 2.77
N PHE A 300 11.27 -0.97 2.90
CA PHE A 300 11.87 -0.11 1.87
C PHE A 300 12.80 0.92 2.54
N PRO A 301 14.06 0.54 2.85
CA PRO A 301 15.02 1.45 3.49
C PRO A 301 15.26 2.72 2.67
N ASP A 302 15.41 3.86 3.36
CA ASP A 302 15.69 5.20 2.80
C ASP A 302 14.71 5.70 1.71
N SER A 303 13.56 5.05 1.57
CA SER A 303 12.63 5.18 0.43
C SER A 303 11.72 6.42 0.45
N ILE A 304 11.43 6.99 1.62
CA ILE A 304 10.57 8.17 1.76
C ILE A 304 11.34 9.42 1.32
N GLU A 305 10.85 10.10 0.28
CA GLU A 305 11.39 11.36 -0.24
C GLU A 305 10.90 12.57 0.54
N ALA A 306 9.60 12.58 0.87
CA ALA A 306 8.96 13.66 1.61
C ALA A 306 7.85 13.09 2.51
N ALA A 307 7.69 13.72 3.67
CA ALA A 307 6.63 13.45 4.63
C ALA A 307 5.92 14.76 5.00
N TYR A 308 4.60 14.82 4.73
CA TYR A 308 3.75 15.99 4.96
C TYR A 308 2.82 15.79 6.16
N GLY A 309 2.85 16.71 7.13
CA GLY A 309 1.97 16.71 8.31
C GLY A 309 1.59 18.13 8.75
N ASN A 310 0.68 18.28 9.72
CA ASN A 310 0.23 19.58 10.25
C ASN A 310 0.22 19.65 11.78
N THR A 311 0.65 18.59 12.47
CA THR A 311 0.62 18.52 13.93
C THR A 311 1.98 18.18 14.53
N GLU A 312 2.14 18.45 15.82
CA GLU A 312 3.30 18.00 16.59
C GLU A 312 3.42 16.46 16.58
N SER A 313 2.29 15.74 16.54
CA SER A 313 2.27 14.29 16.48
C SER A 313 2.80 13.72 15.17
N ASP A 314 2.66 14.44 14.06
CA ASP A 314 3.27 14.08 12.77
C ASP A 314 4.78 14.26 12.82
N VAL A 315 5.23 15.44 13.27
CA VAL A 315 6.66 15.78 13.38
C VAL A 315 7.37 14.82 14.34
N ALA A 316 6.73 14.46 15.45
CA ALA A 316 7.21 13.44 16.38
C ALA A 316 7.28 12.06 15.72
N ALA A 317 6.26 11.64 14.97
CA ALA A 317 6.26 10.36 14.26
C ALA A 317 7.38 10.27 13.21
N TYR A 318 7.58 11.31 12.40
CA TYR A 318 8.65 11.37 11.40
C TYR A 318 10.03 11.38 12.06
N ALA A 319 10.18 12.07 13.20
CA ALA A 319 11.41 12.05 13.98
C ALA A 319 11.71 10.65 14.57
N SER A 320 10.72 9.98 15.14
CA SER A 320 10.82 8.62 15.69
C SER A 320 11.13 7.58 14.63
N ALA A 321 10.60 7.73 13.41
CA ALA A 321 10.92 6.90 12.26
C ALA A 321 12.27 7.26 11.59
N GLY A 322 13.00 8.27 12.10
CA GLY A 322 14.35 8.60 11.65
C GLY A 322 14.42 9.46 10.38
N LEU A 323 13.31 9.99 9.87
CA LEU A 323 13.32 10.79 8.63
C LEU A 323 14.16 12.07 8.83
N PRO A 324 15.12 12.36 7.94
CA PRO A 324 15.97 13.54 8.10
C PRO A 324 15.14 14.83 7.90
N PRO A 325 15.50 15.95 8.56
CA PRO A 325 14.65 17.15 8.59
C PRO A 325 14.35 17.75 7.21
N ASP A 326 15.26 17.63 6.25
CA ASP A 326 15.10 18.08 4.86
C ASP A 326 13.97 17.37 4.09
N ARG A 327 13.52 16.20 4.59
CA ARG A 327 12.38 15.45 4.04
C ARG A 327 11.07 15.64 4.81
N VAL A 328 11.05 16.46 5.86
CA VAL A 328 9.86 16.71 6.69
C VAL A 328 9.27 18.07 6.35
N PHE A 329 7.96 18.10 6.06
CA PHE A 329 7.22 19.28 5.66
C PHE A 329 5.99 19.48 6.56
N SER A 330 5.93 20.62 7.25
CA SER A 330 4.86 20.97 8.18
C SER A 330 3.92 22.01 7.57
N TYR A 331 2.70 21.60 7.22
CA TYR A 331 1.71 22.47 6.59
C TYR A 331 1.06 23.40 7.62
N ARG A 332 1.28 24.70 7.48
CA ARG A 332 0.79 25.81 8.33
C ARG A 332 1.06 25.67 9.83
N HIS A 333 1.92 24.73 10.20
CA HIS A 333 2.24 24.35 11.56
C HIS A 333 3.71 24.64 11.86
N ASP A 334 3.99 25.29 12.99
CA ASP A 334 5.34 25.69 13.36
C ASP A 334 5.49 25.99 14.86
N PRO A 335 6.03 25.05 15.66
CA PRO A 335 6.44 25.28 17.05
C PRO A 335 7.96 25.48 17.22
N GLU A 336 8.70 25.66 16.12
CA GLU A 336 10.16 25.80 16.00
C GLU A 336 11.06 24.74 16.71
N LYS A 337 11.65 23.74 16.03
CA LYS A 337 11.44 23.26 14.64
C LYS A 337 12.05 21.86 14.43
N ARG A 338 11.44 21.05 13.57
CA ARG A 338 12.11 20.03 12.73
C ARG A 338 11.48 20.07 11.35
N GLY A 339 12.29 20.34 10.33
CA GLY A 339 11.87 20.36 8.92
C GLY A 339 11.35 21.71 8.42
N THR A 340 10.70 21.66 7.25
CA THR A 340 10.32 22.83 6.43
C THR A 340 8.86 23.20 6.65
N ARG A 341 8.59 24.45 7.02
CA ARG A 341 7.22 24.99 7.06
C ARG A 341 6.68 25.23 5.65
N VAL A 342 5.43 24.86 5.39
CA VAL A 342 4.73 25.06 4.11
C VAL A 342 3.39 25.75 4.38
N ASP A 343 3.17 26.97 3.88
CA ASP A 343 1.87 27.64 4.03
C ASP A 343 0.98 27.53 2.76
N ASP A 344 1.59 27.17 1.63
CA ASP A 344 0.99 26.97 0.31
C ASP A 344 1.73 25.85 -0.44
N TYR A 345 1.01 24.79 -0.83
CA TYR A 345 1.56 23.67 -1.59
C TYR A 345 2.06 24.08 -2.98
N GLY A 346 1.49 25.12 -3.60
CA GLY A 346 1.89 25.59 -4.93
C GLY A 346 3.37 25.99 -5.00
N THR A 347 3.94 26.46 -3.89
CA THR A 347 5.37 26.79 -3.75
C THR A 347 6.30 25.59 -3.90
N LEU A 348 5.81 24.36 -3.68
CA LEU A 348 6.59 23.14 -3.75
C LEU A 348 6.69 22.57 -5.18
N LEU A 349 5.74 22.91 -6.05
CA LEU A 349 5.63 22.34 -7.40
C LEU A 349 6.96 22.42 -8.17
N PRO A 350 7.68 23.56 -8.27
CA PRO A 350 8.93 23.60 -9.03
C PRO A 350 10.04 22.68 -8.49
N ALA A 351 10.08 22.44 -7.18
CA ALA A 351 11.07 21.56 -6.55
C ALA A 351 10.73 20.08 -6.80
N VAL A 352 9.45 19.71 -6.65
CA VAL A 352 8.96 18.37 -7.01
C VAL A 352 9.10 18.12 -8.50
N GLU A 353 8.91 19.15 -9.33
CA GLU A 353 9.05 19.03 -10.78
C GLU A 353 10.49 18.85 -11.25
N ALA A 354 11.46 19.35 -10.48
CA ALA A 354 12.89 19.13 -10.72
C ALA A 354 13.41 17.75 -10.26
N LEU A 355 12.60 16.97 -9.52
CA LEU A 355 12.95 15.58 -9.17
C LEU A 355 13.06 14.72 -10.43
N ALA A 356 13.96 13.74 -10.38
CA ALA A 356 14.22 12.83 -11.50
C ALA A 356 12.94 12.13 -11.96
N ALA A 357 12.69 12.15 -13.27
CA ALA A 357 11.66 11.32 -13.88
C ALA A 357 11.96 9.84 -13.62
N CYS A 358 10.96 9.14 -13.12
CA CYS A 358 11.00 7.75 -12.70
C CYS A 358 12.11 7.48 -11.69
N ALA A 359 11.82 7.92 -10.46
CA ALA A 359 12.19 7.18 -9.26
C ALA A 359 12.10 5.68 -9.56
N ARG A 360 13.19 4.96 -9.25
CA ARG A 360 13.42 3.60 -9.77
C ARG A 360 12.25 2.68 -9.41
N GLN A 361 11.75 2.00 -10.44
CA GLN A 361 10.60 1.08 -10.50
C GLN A 361 11.09 -0.26 -11.05
#